data_AF-A0A2C9WK04-F1
#
_entry.id   AF-A0A2C9WK04-F1
#
_cell.length_a   1.000
_cell.length_b   1.000
_cell.length_c   1.000
_cell.angle_alpha   90.00
_cell.angle_beta   90.00
_cell.angle_gamma   90.00
#
_symmetry.space_group_name_H-M   'P 1'
#
loop_
_entity.id
_entity.type
_entity.pdbx_description
1 polymer ?
#
loop_
_entity_poly.entity_id
_entity_poly.type
_entity_poly.pdbx_seq_one_letter_code
_entity_poly.pdbx_strand_id
1 'polypeptide(L)'
;SPLNGNNYLTWSRSIIIALKAKDKLGFINGKCKMSEQNDKNYEEWQRADNIVMSWILNALFKDLVETFFYATNAYELWEELKERFED
;
A
#
# COMPACT_ATOMS: atom_id res chain seq x y z
N SER A 1 -1.79 13.25 8.32
CA SER A 1 -1.36 14.13 7.21
C SER A 1 -0.84 13.27 6.08
N PRO A 2 -1.05 13.66 4.82
CA PRO A 2 -0.51 12.91 3.69
C PRO A 2 1.03 12.89 3.70
N LEU A 3 1.64 11.92 3.01
CA LEU A 3 3.09 11.84 2.83
C LEU A 3 3.59 13.03 2.02
N ASN A 4 4.61 13.71 2.52
CA ASN A 4 5.19 14.90 1.88
C ASN A 4 6.73 14.83 1.75
N GLY A 5 7.29 13.64 1.88
CA GLY A 5 8.74 13.39 1.83
C GLY A 5 9.47 13.53 3.17
N ASN A 6 8.99 14.37 4.09
CA ASN A 6 9.68 14.63 5.36
C ASN A 6 9.00 14.00 6.58
N ASN A 7 7.83 13.38 6.39
CA ASN A 7 7.00 12.85 7.49
C ASN A 7 6.80 11.33 7.43
N TYR A 8 7.68 10.60 6.72
CA TYR A 8 7.52 9.17 6.47
C TYR A 8 7.28 8.36 7.74
N LEU A 9 8.09 8.53 8.80
CA LEU A 9 7.96 7.76 10.04
C LEU A 9 6.56 7.88 10.68
N THR A 10 6.02 9.09 10.74
CA THR A 10 4.69 9.34 11.33
C THR A 10 3.58 8.86 10.40
N TRP A 11 3.75 9.08 9.10
CA TRP A 11 2.81 8.66 8.07
C TRP A 11 2.70 7.13 7.99
N SER A 12 3.83 6.42 7.92
CA SER A 12 3.90 4.97 7.79
C SER A 12 3.27 4.28 9.00
N ARG A 13 3.56 4.76 10.21
CA ARG A 13 2.90 4.30 11.45
C ARG A 13 1.38 4.47 11.40
N SER A 14 0.89 5.60 10.89
CA SER A 14 -0.55 5.85 10.77
C SER A 14 -1.22 4.90 9.77
N ILE A 15 -0.60 4.65 8.62
CA ILE A 15 -1.08 3.67 7.63
C ILE A 15 -1.09 2.25 8.23
N ILE A 16 -0.01 1.84 8.90
CA ILE A 16 0.09 0.53 9.55
C ILE A 16 -1.04 0.33 10.56
N ILE A 17 -1.35 1.34 11.39
CA ILE A 17 -2.44 1.28 12.36
C ILE A 17 -3.79 1.14 11.65
N ALA A 18 -4.04 1.95 10.62
CA ALA A 18 -5.28 1.91 9.86
C ALA A 18 -5.50 0.56 9.16
N LEU A 19 -4.45 -0.04 8.60
CA LEU A 19 -4.50 -1.35 7.95
C LEU A 19 -4.69 -2.49 8.96
N LYS A 20 -4.04 -2.40 10.14
CA LYS A 20 -4.26 -3.35 11.23
C LYS A 20 -5.71 -3.33 11.71
N ALA A 21 -6.31 -2.16 11.86
CA ALA A 21 -7.70 -2.00 12.28
C ALA A 21 -8.73 -2.59 11.28
N LYS A 22 -8.29 -2.94 10.07
CA LYS A 22 -9.13 -3.48 8.98
C LYS A 22 -8.72 -4.88 8.53
N ASP A 23 -7.79 -5.52 9.24
CA ASP A 23 -7.20 -6.81 8.87
C ASP A 23 -6.58 -6.82 7.45
N LYS A 24 -6.03 -5.68 7.02
CA LYS A 24 -5.39 -5.50 5.70
C LYS A 24 -3.88 -5.35 5.74
N LEU A 25 -3.25 -5.43 6.92
CA LEU A 25 -1.79 -5.31 7.03
C LEU A 25 -1.04 -6.35 6.18
N GLY A 26 -1.65 -7.52 5.97
CA GLY A 26 -1.06 -8.60 5.17
C GLY A 26 -0.69 -8.22 3.73
N PHE A 27 -1.38 -7.23 3.16
CA PHE A 27 -1.17 -6.78 1.78
C PHE A 27 0.13 -5.98 1.61
N ILE A 28 0.60 -5.28 2.64
CA ILE A 28 1.83 -4.47 2.55
C ILE A 28 3.07 -5.16 3.15
N ASN A 29 2.90 -6.26 3.88
CA ASN A 29 4.02 -6.99 4.51
C ASN A 29 4.28 -8.37 3.90
N GLY A 30 3.64 -8.67 2.75
CA GLY A 30 3.84 -9.91 2.00
C GLY A 30 3.18 -11.15 2.60
N LYS A 31 2.39 -11.03 3.68
CA LYS A 31 1.64 -12.18 4.24
C LYS A 31 0.44 -12.57 3.38
N CYS A 32 -0.26 -11.60 2.78
CA CYS A 32 -1.33 -11.85 1.83
C CYS A 32 -0.76 -11.91 0.41
N LYS A 33 -0.16 -13.05 0.06
CA LYS A 33 0.41 -13.26 -1.26
C LYS A 33 -0.67 -13.28 -2.33
N MET A 34 -0.30 -12.82 -3.53
CA MET A 34 -1.11 -12.94 -4.74
C MET A 34 -1.52 -14.40 -4.92
N SER A 35 -2.83 -14.66 -4.93
CA SER A 35 -3.36 -15.96 -5.32
C SER A 35 -2.98 -16.25 -6.76
N GLU A 36 -2.78 -17.53 -7.10
CA GLU A 36 -2.59 -17.90 -8.51
C GLU A 36 -3.82 -17.46 -9.32
N GLN A 37 -3.63 -16.97 -10.55
CA GLN A 37 -4.71 -16.41 -11.37
C GLN A 37 -5.88 -17.38 -11.63
N ASN A 38 -5.64 -18.68 -11.47
CA ASN A 38 -6.65 -19.73 -11.64
C ASN A 38 -7.41 -20.06 -10.35
N ASP A 39 -7.09 -19.42 -9.23
CA ASP A 39 -7.79 -19.56 -7.97
C ASP A 39 -9.12 -18.77 -8.03
N LYS A 40 -10.21 -19.38 -7.55
CA LYS A 40 -11.52 -18.75 -7.43
C LYS A 40 -11.48 -17.49 -6.57
N ASN A 41 -10.49 -17.38 -5.69
CA ASN A 41 -10.32 -16.24 -4.79
C ASN A 41 -9.48 -15.10 -5.39
N TYR A 42 -8.96 -15.24 -6.62
CA TYR A 42 -8.09 -14.23 -7.23
C TYR A 42 -8.77 -12.86 -7.35
N GLU A 43 -10.03 -12.81 -7.81
CA GLU A 43 -10.78 -11.56 -7.93
C GLU A 43 -11.06 -10.90 -6.57
N GLU A 44 -11.29 -11.70 -5.53
CA GLU A 44 -11.48 -11.18 -4.17
C GLU A 44 -10.19 -10.60 -3.61
N TRP A 45 -9.08 -11.29 -3.81
CA TRP A 45 -7.75 -10.80 -3.44
C TRP A 45 -7.43 -9.51 -4.19
N GLN A 46 -7.64 -9.46 -5.51
CA GLN A 46 -7.35 -8.30 -6.34
C GLN A 46 -8.20 -7.08 -5.94
N ARG A 47 -9.48 -7.27 -5.61
CA ARG A 47 -10.32 -6.20 -5.06
C ARG A 47 -9.78 -5.68 -3.73
N ALA A 48 -9.37 -6.58 -2.84
CA ALA A 48 -8.80 -6.18 -1.55
C ALA A 48 -7.48 -5.43 -1.71
N ASP A 49 -6.61 -5.88 -2.61
CA ASP A 49 -5.33 -5.24 -2.92
C ASP A 49 -5.54 -3.83 -3.51
N ASN A 50 -6.44 -3.69 -4.50
CA ASN A 50 -6.81 -2.39 -5.08
C ASN A 50 -7.37 -1.41 -4.04
N ILE A 51 -8.13 -1.89 -3.05
CA ILE A 51 -8.61 -1.05 -1.95
C ILE A 51 -7.43 -0.53 -1.12
N VAL A 52 -6.47 -1.40 -0.77
CA VAL A 52 -5.29 -1.01 0.01
C VAL A 52 -4.44 -0.02 -0.78
N MET A 53 -4.19 -0.29 -2.07
CA MET A 53 -3.54 0.64 -3.00
C MET A 53 -4.20 2.03 -2.96
N SER A 54 -5.53 2.08 -3.09
CA SER A 54 -6.27 3.34 -3.07
C SER A 54 -6.11 4.10 -1.76
N TRP A 55 -6.04 3.42 -0.61
CA TRP A 55 -5.83 4.08 0.69
C TRP A 55 -4.43 4.67 0.81
N ILE A 56 -3.42 3.98 0.31
CA ILE A 56 -2.04 4.47 0.32
C ILE A 56 -1.91 5.67 -0.60
N LEU A 57 -2.35 5.56 -1.86
CA LEU A 57 -2.27 6.64 -2.85
C LEU A 57 -3.03 7.89 -2.41
N ASN A 58 -4.23 7.73 -1.83
CA ASN A 58 -5.01 8.86 -1.28
C ASN A 58 -4.36 9.47 -0.02
N ALA A 59 -3.40 8.79 0.59
CA ALA A 59 -2.62 9.31 1.70
C ALA A 59 -1.29 9.93 1.26
N LEU A 60 -1.05 10.11 -0.04
CA LEU A 60 0.11 10.84 -0.57
C LEU A 60 -0.27 12.27 -0.95
N PHE A 61 0.71 13.18 -1.00
CA PHE A 61 0.54 14.42 -1.76
C PHE A 61 0.41 14.14 -3.25
N LYS A 62 -0.42 14.95 -3.92
CA LYS A 62 -0.76 14.77 -5.34
C LYS A 62 0.48 14.64 -6.23
N ASP A 63 1.47 15.49 -5.99
CA ASP A 63 2.73 15.52 -6.76
C ASP A 63 3.56 14.24 -6.59
N LEU A 64 3.32 13.45 -5.54
CA LEU A 64 3.97 12.15 -5.33
C LEU A 64 3.21 11.01 -6.00
N VAL A 65 1.88 11.12 -6.16
CA VAL A 65 1.05 10.02 -6.69
C VAL A 65 1.51 9.57 -8.08
N GLU A 66 1.89 10.50 -8.95
CA GLU A 66 2.37 10.16 -10.30
C GLU A 66 3.65 9.31 -10.29
N THR A 67 4.49 9.47 -9.27
CA THR A 67 5.75 8.71 -9.15
C THR A 67 5.49 7.24 -8.85
N PHE A 68 4.42 6.93 -8.11
CA PHE A 68 4.12 5.57 -7.63
C PHE A 68 2.95 4.91 -8.39
N PHE A 69 2.51 5.51 -9.49
CA PHE A 69 1.35 5.02 -10.25
C PHE A 69 1.61 3.68 -10.95
N TYR A 70 2.89 3.32 -11.16
CA TYR A 70 3.28 2.09 -11.84
C TYR A 70 3.31 0.85 -10.94
N ALA A 71 3.23 1.02 -9.61
CA ALA A 71 3.13 -0.09 -8.70
C ALA A 71 1.90 -0.95 -9.01
N THR A 72 2.11 -2.25 -9.17
CA THR A 72 1.08 -3.19 -9.64
C THR A 72 0.24 -3.78 -8.52
N ASN A 73 0.69 -3.66 -7.28
CA ASN A 73 0.01 -4.17 -6.09
C ASN A 73 0.43 -3.39 -4.82
N ALA A 74 -0.33 -3.55 -3.74
CA ALA A 74 -0.10 -2.81 -2.50
C ALA A 74 1.26 -3.07 -1.84
N TYR A 75 1.81 -4.27 -2.02
CA TYR A 75 3.13 -4.63 -1.49
C TYR A 75 4.23 -3.87 -2.22
N GLU A 76 4.22 -3.89 -3.55
CA GLU A 76 5.18 -3.15 -4.39
C GLU A 76 5.12 -1.64 -4.10
N LEU A 77 3.92 -1.06 -4.08
CA LEU A 77 3.73 0.36 -3.72
C LEU A 77 4.34 0.69 -2.35
N TRP A 78 4.12 -0.17 -1.36
CA TRP A 78 4.64 0.03 -0.02
C TRP A 78 6.17 -0.03 0.02
N GLU A 79 6.78 -1.01 -0.66
CA GLU A 79 8.23 -1.15 -0.69
C GLU A 79 8.91 0.00 -1.46
N GLU A 80 8.34 0.48 -2.57
CA GLU A 80 8.85 1.67 -3.28
C GLU A 80 8.82 2.93 -2.40
N LEU A 81 7.72 3.15 -1.66
CA LEU A 81 7.60 4.27 -0.72
C LEU A 81 8.62 4.17 0.40
N LYS A 82 8.85 2.96 0.89
CA LYS A 82 9.82 2.67 1.94
C LYS A 82 11.25 2.92 1.44
N GLU A 83 11.64 2.35 0.29
CA GLU A 83 12.96 2.57 -0.31
C GLU A 83 13.23 4.05 -0.57
N ARG A 84 12.19 4.82 -0.95
CA ARG A 84 12.33 6.23 -1.28
C ARG A 84 12.45 7.17 -0.08
N PHE A 85 11.82 6.84 1.05
CA PHE A 85 11.63 7.79 2.16
C PHE A 85 11.98 7.24 3.55
N GLU A 86 12.32 5.96 3.67
CA GLU A 86 12.83 5.36 4.90
C GLU A 86 14.35 5.58 4.98
N ASP A 87 14.75 6.74 5.50
CA ASP A 87 16.13 7.02 5.95
C ASP A 87 16.45 6.33 7.30
#